data_AF-A0A158Q362-F1
#
_entry.id   AF-A0A158Q362-F1
#
_cell.length_a   1.000
_cell.length_b   1.000
_cell.length_c   1.000
_cell.angle_alpha   90.00
_cell.angle_beta   90.00
_cell.angle_gamma   90.00
#
_symmetry.space_group_name_H-M   'P 1'
#
loop_
_entity.id
_entity.type
_entity.pdbx_description
1 polymer ?
#
loop_
_entity_poly.entity_id
_entity_poly.type
_entity_poly.pdbx_seq_one_letter_code
_entity_poly.pdbx_strand_id
1 'polypeptide(L)'
;LQDQTVSTWVSVTAKGVNFEEFMDMKSEVSHVANAEPVCPDLKHSSLVTLDHLPAYRLHDQFIFYKPEKALTDAFQGLGNGRERMEQVASRIANAMSPSKKNRSLKNISSSDTNIHWTLSTASTLYWRVKGDAVNAIKCLRHSLNNSPADMKDISLLSMANIYHQAGFLHSALIACGSALGISPNLVAIHFTLANIYSSMADYNNALQFYYSTLSLQSNFEPAKERIRIIYCNSGQSVNLRNRFEVL
;
A
#
# COMPACT_ATOMS: atom_id res chain seq x y z
N LEU A 1 13.73 1.88 21.82
CA LEU A 1 13.74 2.41 20.44
C LEU A 1 12.37 2.14 19.85
N GLN A 2 11.63 3.17 19.47
CA GLN A 2 10.29 3.01 18.90
C GLN A 2 10.48 2.40 17.51
N ASP A 3 10.19 1.10 17.41
CA ASP A 3 10.41 0.30 16.21
C ASP A 3 9.56 0.90 15.09
N GLN A 4 10.18 1.59 14.14
CA GLN A 4 9.49 2.04 12.95
C GLN A 4 9.15 0.79 12.15
N THR A 5 7.86 0.44 12.13
CA THR A 5 7.31 -0.54 11.22
C THR A 5 7.73 -0.19 9.80
N VAL A 6 8.37 -1.12 9.10
CA VAL A 6 8.81 -0.89 7.73
C VAL A 6 7.57 -0.86 6.84
N SER A 7 7.25 0.32 6.34
CA SER A 7 6.17 0.55 5.38
C SER A 7 6.52 -0.04 4.02
N THR A 8 5.72 -0.98 3.52
CA THR A 8 5.85 -1.48 2.14
C THR A 8 4.93 -0.72 1.18
N TRP A 9 5.39 -0.59 -0.05
CA TRP A 9 4.64 -0.04 -1.18
C TRP A 9 4.91 -0.88 -2.42
N VAL A 10 3.84 -1.19 -3.17
CA VAL A 10 3.94 -1.84 -4.47
C VAL A 10 3.46 -0.85 -5.50
N SER A 11 4.37 -0.44 -6.39
CA SER A 11 4.02 0.42 -7.51
C SER A 11 3.20 -0.36 -8.53
N VAL A 12 2.13 0.23 -9.04
CA VAL A 12 1.37 -0.34 -10.16
C VAL A 12 2.23 -0.46 -11.43
N THR A 13 3.27 0.36 -11.57
CA THR A 13 4.24 0.29 -12.68
C THR A 13 5.02 -1.02 -12.68
N ALA A 14 5.28 -1.61 -11.51
CA ALA A 14 5.90 -2.93 -11.40
C ALA A 14 5.02 -4.06 -11.96
N LYS A 15 3.71 -3.80 -12.12
CA LYS A 15 2.74 -4.71 -12.75
C LYS A 15 2.35 -4.26 -14.16
N GLY A 16 3.15 -3.39 -14.79
CA GLY A 16 2.98 -2.99 -16.20
C GLY A 16 1.98 -1.86 -16.45
N VAL A 17 1.50 -1.19 -15.41
CA VAL A 17 0.56 -0.07 -15.55
C VAL A 17 1.31 1.25 -15.71
N ASN A 18 1.02 1.99 -16.78
CA ASN A 18 1.65 3.29 -17.05
C ASN A 18 0.84 4.45 -16.43
N PHE A 19 1.41 5.16 -15.46
CA PHE A 19 0.76 6.33 -14.84
C PHE A 19 0.58 7.51 -15.80
N GLU A 20 1.41 7.64 -16.83
CA GLU A 20 1.33 8.74 -17.81
C GLU A 20 0.03 8.72 -18.63
N GLU A 21 -0.64 7.57 -18.70
CA GLU A 21 -1.95 7.44 -19.36
C GLU A 21 -3.08 8.12 -18.58
N PHE A 22 -2.89 8.28 -17.26
CA PHE A 22 -3.93 8.76 -16.35
C PHE A 22 -3.58 10.10 -15.70
N MET A 23 -2.31 10.51 -15.76
CA MET A 23 -1.81 11.73 -15.14
C MET A 23 -0.90 12.48 -16.11
N ASP A 24 -1.23 13.75 -16.38
CA ASP A 24 -0.38 14.61 -17.21
C ASP A 24 0.90 14.97 -16.45
N MET A 25 2.04 14.53 -16.99
CA MET A 25 3.39 14.78 -16.45
C MET A 25 4.07 16.00 -17.08
N LYS A 26 3.52 16.54 -18.17
CA LYS A 26 4.17 17.56 -19.01
C LYS A 26 3.76 18.97 -18.62
N SER A 27 2.51 19.18 -18.22
CA SER A 27 2.05 20.50 -17.80
C SER A 27 2.81 21.00 -16.57
N GLU A 28 3.16 22.28 -16.54
CA GLU A 28 3.70 22.89 -15.34
C GLU A 28 2.61 23.02 -14.27
N VAL A 29 2.90 22.52 -13.07
CA VAL A 29 2.05 22.70 -11.90
C VAL A 29 2.57 23.87 -11.11
N SER A 30 1.71 24.86 -10.86
CA SER A 30 2.04 26.04 -10.06
C SER A 30 2.71 25.64 -8.74
N HIS A 31 3.76 26.36 -8.35
CA HIS A 31 4.45 26.14 -7.09
C HIS A 31 3.58 26.39 -5.84
N VAL A 32 2.40 27.02 -6.03
CA VAL A 32 1.42 27.31 -4.96
C VAL A 32 0.23 26.33 -5.01
N ALA A 33 0.27 25.34 -5.90
CA ALA A 33 -0.80 24.35 -5.99
C ALA A 33 -0.77 23.43 -4.76
N ASN A 34 -1.84 23.51 -3.97
CA ASN A 34 -2.06 22.73 -2.75
C ASN A 34 -3.32 21.85 -2.88
N ALA A 35 -3.64 21.39 -4.10
CA ALA A 35 -4.82 20.55 -4.31
C ALA A 35 -4.52 19.13 -3.85
N GLU A 36 -5.36 18.59 -2.97
CA GLU A 36 -5.24 17.24 -2.45
C GLU A 36 -6.18 16.28 -3.19
N PRO A 37 -5.79 15.02 -3.43
CA PRO A 37 -6.61 14.09 -4.18
C PRO A 37 -7.80 13.58 -3.36
N VAL A 38 -9.00 13.66 -3.94
CA VAL A 38 -10.25 13.21 -3.30
C VAL A 38 -10.83 12.02 -4.06
N CYS A 39 -10.84 10.84 -3.43
CA CYS A 39 -11.42 9.64 -4.02
C CYS A 39 -12.95 9.60 -3.89
N PRO A 40 -13.69 8.95 -4.81
CA PRO A 40 -15.13 8.81 -4.70
C PRO A 40 -15.55 7.96 -3.49
N ASP A 41 -16.68 8.31 -2.90
CA ASP A 41 -17.34 7.47 -1.90
C ASP A 41 -18.13 6.35 -2.57
N LEU A 42 -17.93 5.11 -2.09
CA LEU A 42 -18.76 3.99 -2.50
C LEU A 42 -20.09 4.03 -1.72
N LYS A 43 -21.20 4.15 -2.46
CA LYS A 43 -22.56 4.25 -1.91
C LYS A 43 -23.02 3.00 -1.14
N HIS A 44 -22.39 1.85 -1.41
CA HIS A 44 -22.76 0.57 -0.79
C HIS A 44 -21.54 -0.15 -0.26
N SER A 45 -21.72 -0.79 0.90
CA SER A 45 -20.70 -1.67 1.45
C SER A 45 -20.65 -3.00 0.70
N SER A 46 -19.43 -3.50 0.50
CA SER A 46 -19.17 -4.75 -0.21
C SER A 46 -18.21 -5.63 0.59
N LEU A 47 -18.39 -6.95 0.46
CA LEU A 47 -17.39 -7.91 0.94
C LEU A 47 -16.06 -7.73 0.20
N VAL A 48 -16.11 -7.31 -1.07
CA VAL A 48 -14.91 -7.06 -1.90
C VAL A 48 -14.04 -5.97 -1.31
N THR A 49 -14.64 -4.93 -0.72
CA THR A 49 -13.92 -3.79 -0.16
C THR A 49 -13.54 -3.96 1.30
N LEU A 50 -13.79 -5.17 1.86
CA LEU A 50 -13.49 -5.54 3.24
C LEU A 50 -14.19 -4.68 4.31
N ASP A 51 -15.34 -4.08 3.97
CA ASP A 51 -16.10 -3.20 4.88
C ASP A 51 -16.64 -3.93 6.13
N HIS A 52 -16.71 -5.25 6.08
CA HIS A 52 -17.15 -6.07 7.20
C HIS A 52 -16.10 -6.20 8.30
N LEU A 53 -14.83 -5.88 8.02
CA LEU A 53 -13.74 -6.01 8.98
C LEU A 53 -13.82 -4.94 10.08
N PRO A 54 -13.49 -5.29 11.34
CA PRO A 54 -13.45 -4.32 12.43
C PRO A 54 -12.58 -3.09 12.14
N ALA A 55 -11.45 -3.28 11.44
CA ALA A 55 -10.56 -2.18 11.08
C ALA A 55 -11.23 -1.14 10.18
N TYR A 56 -12.09 -1.55 9.24
CA TYR A 56 -12.88 -0.59 8.48
C TYR A 56 -13.96 0.06 9.35
N ARG A 57 -14.67 -0.71 10.18
CA ARG A 57 -15.75 -0.13 11.01
C ARG A 57 -15.27 0.92 12.01
N LEU A 58 -13.99 0.86 12.39
CA LEU A 58 -13.34 1.76 13.34
C LEU A 58 -12.27 2.64 12.67
N HIS A 59 -12.31 2.81 11.35
CA HIS A 59 -11.29 3.54 10.58
C HIS A 59 -11.18 5.01 10.96
N ASP A 60 -12.28 5.61 11.43
CA ASP A 60 -12.35 6.96 11.98
C ASP A 60 -11.67 7.09 13.35
N GLN A 61 -11.40 5.97 14.03
CA GLN A 61 -10.76 5.89 15.34
C GLN A 61 -9.28 5.51 15.24
N PHE A 62 -8.63 5.69 14.08
CA PHE A 62 -7.20 5.42 13.90
C PHE A 62 -6.33 6.54 14.50
N ILE A 63 -6.60 6.92 15.75
CA ILE A 63 -6.03 8.09 16.46
C ILE A 63 -4.50 8.01 16.58
N PHE A 64 -3.93 6.81 16.49
CA PHE A 64 -2.49 6.55 16.61
C PHE A 64 -1.81 6.22 15.28
N TYR A 65 -2.53 6.22 14.15
CA TYR A 65 -1.90 6.02 12.86
C TYR A 65 -0.99 7.21 12.54
N LYS A 66 0.27 6.92 12.23
CA LYS A 66 1.32 7.94 12.05
C LYS A 66 1.69 8.09 10.57
N PRO A 67 2.11 9.29 10.14
CA PRO A 67 2.67 9.52 8.81
C PRO A 67 3.78 8.52 8.45
N GLU A 68 3.63 7.84 7.31
CA GLU A 68 4.60 6.87 6.79
C GLU A 68 5.69 7.58 5.98
N LYS A 69 6.55 8.36 6.65
CA LYS A 69 7.56 9.23 6.01
C LYS A 69 8.51 8.50 5.05
N ALA A 70 8.80 7.22 5.29
CA ALA A 70 9.64 6.40 4.41
C ALA A 70 9.05 6.23 3.00
N LEU A 71 7.75 6.50 2.81
CA LEU A 71 7.08 6.42 1.52
C LEU A 71 7.13 7.74 0.73
N THR A 72 7.73 8.80 1.28
CA THR A 72 7.77 10.12 0.63
C THR A 72 8.48 10.06 -0.73
N ASP A 73 9.64 9.40 -0.79
CA ASP A 73 10.41 9.28 -2.03
C ASP A 73 9.67 8.44 -3.07
N ALA A 74 9.03 7.35 -2.62
CA ALA A 74 8.19 6.51 -3.48
C ALA A 74 7.01 7.30 -4.06
N PHE A 75 6.42 8.20 -3.27
CA PHE A 75 5.35 9.07 -3.73
C PHE A 75 5.83 10.14 -4.70
N GLN A 76 6.92 10.84 -4.39
CA GLN A 76 7.50 11.84 -5.28
C GLN A 76 7.97 11.24 -6.61
N GLY A 77 8.41 9.98 -6.58
CA GLY A 77 8.73 9.20 -7.78
C GLY A 77 7.54 8.92 -8.72
N LEU A 78 6.29 9.19 -8.29
CA LEU A 78 5.13 9.17 -9.17
C LEU A 78 5.04 10.42 -10.07
N GLY A 79 5.71 11.52 -9.70
CA GLY A 79 5.80 12.73 -10.51
C GLY A 79 6.94 12.67 -11.52
N ASN A 80 7.38 13.84 -12.00
CA ASN A 80 8.48 13.93 -12.97
C ASN A 80 9.89 13.87 -12.35
N GLY A 81 10.01 13.52 -11.06
CA GLY A 81 11.27 13.41 -10.32
C GLY A 81 11.86 14.72 -9.78
N ARG A 82 11.32 15.89 -10.13
CA ARG A 82 11.77 17.21 -9.62
C ARG A 82 10.76 17.87 -8.68
N GLU A 83 9.61 17.25 -8.52
CA GLU A 83 8.44 17.83 -7.87
C GLU A 83 8.40 17.57 -6.36
N ARG A 84 7.88 18.56 -5.64
CA ARG A 84 7.52 18.39 -4.24
C ARG A 84 6.24 17.56 -4.10
N MET A 85 6.03 17.00 -2.92
CA MET A 85 4.85 16.21 -2.59
C MET A 85 3.54 16.93 -2.96
N GLU A 86 3.44 18.23 -2.69
CA GLU A 86 2.24 19.03 -2.97
C GLU A 86 1.95 19.17 -4.47
N GLN A 87 3.01 19.22 -5.30
CA GLN A 87 2.89 19.33 -6.75
C GLN A 87 2.41 18.00 -7.34
N VAL A 88 3.00 16.87 -6.91
CA VAL A 88 2.55 15.53 -7.33
C VAL A 88 1.11 15.29 -6.88
N ALA A 89 0.74 15.66 -5.65
CA ALA A 89 -0.62 15.57 -5.15
C ALA A 89 -1.60 16.40 -6.01
N SER A 90 -1.21 17.62 -6.38
CA SER A 90 -2.02 18.48 -7.24
C SER A 90 -2.21 17.90 -8.63
N ARG A 91 -1.21 17.21 -9.21
CA ARG A 91 -1.38 16.48 -10.49
C ARG A 91 -2.45 15.40 -10.36
N ILE A 92 -2.38 14.59 -9.30
CA ILE A 92 -3.34 13.52 -9.05
C ILE A 92 -4.74 14.12 -8.85
N ALA A 93 -4.87 15.17 -8.04
CA ALA A 93 -6.14 15.86 -7.82
C ALA A 93 -6.75 16.44 -9.11
N ASN A 94 -5.93 17.04 -9.96
CA ASN A 94 -6.36 17.54 -11.27
C ASN A 94 -6.78 16.41 -12.22
N ALA A 95 -6.06 15.29 -12.21
CA ALA A 95 -6.42 14.11 -13.01
C ALA A 95 -7.73 13.45 -12.55
N MET A 96 -8.04 13.53 -11.25
CA MET A 96 -9.28 13.04 -10.65
C MET A 96 -10.46 14.00 -10.80
N SER A 97 -10.19 15.28 -11.06
CA SER A 97 -11.23 16.29 -11.23
C SER A 97 -12.07 16.02 -12.48
N PRO A 98 -13.41 16.15 -12.42
CA PRO A 98 -14.29 15.93 -13.58
C PRO A 98 -14.04 17.00 -14.65
N SER A 99 -13.08 16.75 -15.55
CA SER A 99 -12.73 17.65 -16.64
C SER A 99 -13.18 17.09 -17.99
N LYS A 100 -13.76 17.98 -18.83
CA LYS A 100 -14.33 17.68 -20.16
C LYS A 100 -13.34 17.01 -21.15
N LYS A 101 -12.04 17.01 -20.86
CA LYS A 101 -10.96 16.43 -21.69
C LYS A 101 -10.86 14.90 -21.63
N ASN A 102 -11.31 14.25 -20.55
CA ASN A 102 -11.17 12.79 -20.38
C ASN A 102 -12.25 11.96 -21.10
N ARG A 103 -13.12 12.60 -21.91
CA ARG A 103 -14.16 11.93 -22.71
C ARG A 103 -13.60 11.08 -23.88
N SER A 104 -12.32 11.20 -24.19
CA SER A 104 -11.66 10.46 -25.29
C SER A 104 -11.23 9.04 -24.89
N LEU A 105 -11.21 8.71 -23.59
CA LEU A 105 -10.99 7.35 -23.10
C LEU A 105 -12.34 6.58 -23.14
N LYS A 106 -12.77 6.22 -24.35
CA LYS A 106 -14.00 5.45 -24.58
C LYS A 106 -13.84 4.00 -24.14
N ASN A 107 -14.90 3.51 -23.49
CA ASN A 107 -15.23 2.13 -23.12
C ASN A 107 -14.85 1.66 -21.69
N ILE A 108 -15.44 2.26 -20.66
CA ILE A 108 -15.88 1.52 -19.45
C ILE A 108 -17.21 2.14 -18.96
N SER A 109 -18.14 1.26 -18.57
CA SER A 109 -19.55 1.50 -18.26
C SER A 109 -19.82 2.40 -17.04
N SER A 110 -20.76 3.33 -17.24
CA SER A 110 -21.62 4.07 -16.31
C SER A 110 -21.52 3.83 -14.78
N SER A 111 -21.04 4.85 -14.03
CA SER A 111 -21.85 5.75 -13.18
C SER A 111 -20.94 6.60 -12.26
N ASP A 112 -21.19 7.92 -12.23
CA ASP A 112 -20.65 8.96 -11.34
C ASP A 112 -19.14 8.97 -11.03
N THR A 113 -18.41 9.88 -11.69
CA THR A 113 -16.94 10.12 -11.60
C THR A 113 -16.07 8.91 -12.00
N ASN A 114 -15.80 8.76 -13.30
CA ASN A 114 -14.91 7.72 -13.84
C ASN A 114 -13.44 8.01 -13.50
N ILE A 115 -13.09 7.91 -12.21
CA ILE A 115 -11.73 8.02 -11.71
C ILE A 115 -11.08 6.64 -11.87
N HIS A 116 -9.94 6.56 -12.54
CA HIS A 116 -9.27 5.29 -12.73
C HIS A 116 -8.70 4.77 -11.40
N TRP A 117 -8.78 3.45 -11.15
CA TRP A 117 -8.35 2.85 -9.89
C TRP A 117 -6.88 3.15 -9.55
N THR A 118 -6.03 3.35 -10.57
CA THR A 118 -4.61 3.70 -10.40
C THR A 118 -4.42 5.06 -9.74
N LEU A 119 -5.25 6.05 -10.06
CA LEU A 119 -5.24 7.35 -9.40
C LEU A 119 -5.68 7.22 -7.94
N SER A 120 -6.60 6.30 -7.65
CA SER A 120 -6.99 6.00 -6.25
C SER A 120 -5.87 5.30 -5.48
N THR A 121 -5.12 4.40 -6.12
CA THR A 121 -3.92 3.78 -5.56
C THR A 121 -2.82 4.82 -5.30
N ALA A 122 -2.57 5.74 -6.23
CA ALA A 122 -1.61 6.84 -6.03
C ALA A 122 -2.05 7.80 -4.90
N SER A 123 -3.34 8.12 -4.84
CA SER A 123 -3.93 8.94 -3.77
C SER A 123 -3.79 8.26 -2.40
N THR A 124 -3.90 6.94 -2.35
CA THR A 124 -3.65 6.18 -1.13
C THR A 124 -2.23 6.41 -0.63
N LEU A 125 -1.23 6.35 -1.52
CA LEU A 125 0.16 6.59 -1.15
C LEU A 125 0.35 7.99 -0.57
N TYR A 126 -0.26 9.00 -1.18
CA TYR A 126 -0.28 10.38 -0.65
C TYR A 126 -0.82 10.43 0.79
N TRP A 127 -2.00 9.87 1.02
CA TRP A 127 -2.66 9.90 2.33
C TRP A 127 -1.90 9.10 3.39
N ARG A 128 -1.25 7.98 3.02
CA ARG A 128 -0.32 7.24 3.89
C ARG A 128 0.89 8.08 4.31
N VAL A 129 1.49 8.83 3.37
CA VAL A 129 2.59 9.76 3.68
C VAL A 129 2.12 10.88 4.59
N LYS A 130 0.92 11.42 4.39
CA LYS A 130 0.31 12.42 5.29
C LYS A 130 -0.07 11.87 6.66
N GLY A 131 -0.29 10.56 6.78
CA GLY A 131 -0.81 9.94 8.00
C GLY A 131 -2.34 10.02 8.13
N ASP A 132 -3.06 10.23 7.02
CA ASP A 132 -4.52 10.23 7.00
C ASP A 132 -5.04 8.84 6.58
N ALA A 133 -5.24 7.97 7.55
CA ALA A 133 -5.74 6.62 7.27
C ALA A 133 -7.17 6.63 6.72
N VAL A 134 -8.01 7.60 7.10
CA VAL A 134 -9.41 7.65 6.69
C VAL A 134 -9.50 7.87 5.19
N ASN A 135 -8.81 8.88 4.68
CA ASN A 135 -8.75 9.15 3.25
C ASN A 135 -7.98 8.06 2.47
N ALA A 136 -6.93 7.48 3.06
CA ALA A 136 -6.22 6.35 2.46
C ALA A 136 -7.14 5.13 2.27
N ILE A 137 -7.91 4.76 3.29
CA ILE A 137 -8.86 3.63 3.22
C ILE A 137 -9.99 3.93 2.24
N LYS A 138 -10.52 5.17 2.22
CA LYS A 138 -11.52 5.60 1.23
C LYS A 138 -11.02 5.39 -0.20
N CYS A 139 -9.80 5.83 -0.49
CA CYS A 139 -9.17 5.61 -1.79
C CYS A 139 -8.94 4.14 -2.12
N LEU A 140 -8.51 3.34 -1.14
CA LEU A 140 -8.32 1.90 -1.32
C LEU A 140 -9.62 1.16 -1.60
N ARG A 141 -10.72 1.56 -0.96
CA ARG A 141 -12.06 0.98 -1.24
C ARG A 141 -12.42 1.22 -2.69
N HIS A 142 -12.29 2.46 -3.17
CA HIS A 142 -12.55 2.79 -4.56
C HIS A 142 -11.62 2.01 -5.53
N SER A 143 -10.32 1.93 -5.22
CA SER A 143 -9.36 1.18 -6.05
C SER A 143 -9.71 -0.31 -6.11
N LEU A 144 -9.96 -0.94 -4.96
CA LEU A 144 -10.26 -2.36 -4.84
C LEU A 144 -11.59 -2.76 -5.49
N ASN A 145 -12.57 -1.86 -5.51
CA ASN A 145 -13.85 -2.07 -6.18
C ASN A 145 -13.73 -2.04 -7.71
N ASN A 146 -12.84 -1.21 -8.24
CA ASN A 146 -12.75 -0.91 -9.68
C ASN A 146 -11.54 -1.53 -10.39
N SER A 147 -10.57 -2.09 -9.66
CA SER A 147 -9.39 -2.71 -10.25
C SER A 147 -9.67 -4.12 -10.80
N PRO A 148 -8.95 -4.53 -11.87
CA PRO A 148 -8.94 -5.92 -12.34
C PRO A 148 -8.57 -6.91 -11.23
N ALA A 149 -9.09 -8.14 -11.31
CA ALA A 149 -8.93 -9.14 -10.25
C ALA A 149 -7.46 -9.43 -9.90
N ASP A 150 -6.58 -9.47 -10.90
CA ASP A 150 -5.14 -9.70 -10.79
C ASP A 150 -4.35 -8.49 -10.25
N MET A 151 -5.00 -7.32 -10.13
CA MET A 151 -4.43 -6.08 -9.60
C MET A 151 -4.96 -5.72 -8.19
N LYS A 152 -5.90 -6.49 -7.65
CA LYS A 152 -6.50 -6.24 -6.33
C LYS A 152 -5.51 -6.44 -5.18
N ASP A 153 -4.46 -7.24 -5.38
CA ASP A 153 -3.37 -7.46 -4.43
C ASP A 153 -2.71 -6.14 -3.97
N ILE A 154 -2.57 -5.17 -4.88
CA ILE A 154 -1.97 -3.86 -4.57
C ILE A 154 -2.78 -3.13 -3.50
N SER A 155 -4.10 -3.09 -3.67
CA SER A 155 -4.99 -2.42 -2.71
C SER A 155 -5.09 -3.20 -1.40
N LEU A 156 -5.21 -4.53 -1.48
CA LEU A 156 -5.29 -5.41 -0.32
C LEU A 156 -4.03 -5.35 0.55
N LEU A 157 -2.84 -5.33 -0.07
CA LEU A 157 -1.58 -5.17 0.64
C LEU A 157 -1.48 -3.81 1.32
N SER A 158 -1.89 -2.74 0.63
CA SER A 158 -1.86 -1.40 1.24
C SER A 158 -2.89 -1.26 2.37
N MET A 159 -4.07 -1.89 2.28
CA MET A 159 -5.02 -1.98 3.40
C MET A 159 -4.39 -2.73 4.59
N ALA A 160 -3.72 -3.85 4.32
CA ALA A 160 -3.04 -4.63 5.35
C ALA A 160 -1.98 -3.82 6.10
N ASN A 161 -1.16 -3.03 5.39
CA ASN A 161 -0.16 -2.16 6.02
C ASN A 161 -0.80 -1.10 6.92
N ILE A 162 -1.90 -0.46 6.45
CA ILE A 162 -2.61 0.54 7.25
C ILE A 162 -3.21 -0.10 8.50
N TYR A 163 -3.88 -1.25 8.36
CA TYR A 163 -4.47 -1.98 9.48
C TYR A 163 -3.43 -2.50 10.47
N HIS A 164 -2.28 -2.97 9.97
CA HIS A 164 -1.14 -3.37 10.79
C HIS A 164 -0.64 -2.20 11.63
N GLN A 165 -0.43 -1.06 11.01
CA GLN A 165 0.05 0.15 11.68
C GLN A 165 -0.96 0.73 12.67
N ALA A 166 -2.25 0.55 12.41
CA ALA A 166 -3.33 0.93 13.31
C ALA A 166 -3.56 -0.11 14.44
N GLY A 167 -2.81 -1.22 14.48
CA GLY A 167 -2.91 -2.25 15.52
C GLY A 167 -4.04 -3.27 15.30
N PHE A 168 -4.76 -3.22 14.17
CA PHE A 168 -5.81 -4.16 13.83
C PHE A 168 -5.25 -5.43 13.16
N LEU A 169 -4.42 -6.16 13.90
CA LEU A 169 -3.58 -7.25 13.38
C LEU A 169 -4.37 -8.36 12.67
N HIS A 170 -5.53 -8.77 13.19
CA HIS A 170 -6.37 -9.78 12.53
C HIS A 170 -6.99 -9.28 11.21
N SER A 171 -7.42 -8.01 11.15
CA SER A 171 -7.93 -7.43 9.90
C SER A 171 -6.80 -7.29 8.88
N ALA A 172 -5.59 -6.95 9.34
CA ALA A 172 -4.40 -6.91 8.51
C ALA A 172 -4.05 -8.29 7.93
N LEU A 173 -4.12 -9.37 8.73
CA LEU A 173 -3.92 -10.74 8.26
C LEU A 173 -4.93 -11.13 7.18
N ILE A 174 -6.21 -10.81 7.35
CA ILE A 174 -7.26 -11.14 6.35
C ILE A 174 -6.97 -10.41 5.03
N ALA A 175 -6.67 -9.11 5.08
CA ALA A 175 -6.35 -8.32 3.90
C ALA A 175 -5.06 -8.84 3.21
N CYS A 176 -3.99 -9.09 3.97
CA CYS A 176 -2.71 -9.52 3.41
C CYS A 176 -2.76 -10.97 2.89
N GLY A 177 -3.51 -11.86 3.56
CA GLY A 177 -3.76 -13.22 3.08
C GLY A 177 -4.57 -13.23 1.78
N SER A 178 -5.53 -12.32 1.64
CA SER A 178 -6.26 -12.13 0.37
C SER A 178 -5.32 -11.66 -0.75
N ALA A 179 -4.38 -10.74 -0.44
CA ALA A 179 -3.35 -10.33 -1.40
C ALA A 179 -2.44 -11.50 -1.80
N LEU A 180 -2.02 -12.34 -0.84
CA LEU A 180 -1.19 -13.53 -1.09
C LEU A 180 -1.86 -14.51 -2.04
N GLY A 181 -3.18 -14.70 -1.91
CA GLY A 181 -3.95 -15.57 -2.82
C GLY A 181 -3.96 -15.10 -4.28
N ILE A 182 -3.74 -13.80 -4.53
CA ILE A 182 -3.69 -13.23 -5.88
C ILE A 182 -2.25 -13.20 -6.42
N SER A 183 -1.28 -12.86 -5.59
CA SER A 183 0.12 -12.69 -5.99
C SER A 183 1.06 -13.42 -5.03
N PRO A 184 1.16 -14.77 -5.12
CA PRO A 184 1.86 -15.59 -4.13
C PRO A 184 3.37 -15.36 -4.09
N ASN A 185 3.97 -14.79 -5.14
CA ASN A 185 5.41 -14.56 -5.23
C ASN A 185 5.80 -13.08 -5.03
N LEU A 186 4.86 -12.23 -4.60
CA LEU A 186 5.17 -10.82 -4.35
C LEU A 186 5.89 -10.66 -3.02
N VAL A 187 7.18 -10.32 -3.07
CA VAL A 187 8.09 -10.18 -1.91
C VAL A 187 7.48 -9.31 -0.80
N ALA A 188 6.85 -8.20 -1.16
CA ALA A 188 6.23 -7.26 -0.22
C ALA A 188 5.10 -7.90 0.61
N ILE A 189 4.35 -8.85 0.05
CA ILE A 189 3.27 -9.55 0.76
C ILE A 189 3.84 -10.46 1.84
N HIS A 190 4.86 -11.25 1.51
CA HIS A 190 5.54 -12.12 2.48
C HIS A 190 6.13 -11.32 3.62
N PHE A 191 6.81 -10.23 3.30
CA PHE A 191 7.40 -9.37 4.32
C PHE A 191 6.34 -8.70 5.21
N THR A 192 5.23 -8.23 4.64
CA THR A 192 4.12 -7.66 5.42
C THR A 192 3.46 -8.73 6.32
N LEU A 193 3.22 -9.95 5.84
CA LEU A 193 2.72 -11.05 6.68
C LEU A 193 3.66 -11.36 7.85
N ALA A 194 4.97 -11.42 7.57
CA ALA A 194 5.98 -11.63 8.61
C ALA A 194 5.94 -10.55 9.70
N ASN A 195 5.83 -9.28 9.29
CA ASN A 195 5.70 -8.14 10.21
C ASN A 195 4.42 -8.23 11.05
N ILE A 196 3.29 -8.62 10.45
CA ILE A 196 2.02 -8.78 11.17
C ILE A 196 2.11 -9.89 12.22
N TYR A 197 2.61 -11.08 11.85
CA TYR A 197 2.82 -12.18 12.80
C TYR A 197 3.82 -11.78 13.91
N SER A 198 4.88 -11.05 13.55
CA SER A 198 5.84 -10.53 14.53
C SER A 198 5.17 -9.59 15.54
N SER A 199 4.26 -8.71 15.09
CA SER A 199 3.48 -7.84 15.99
C SER A 199 2.47 -8.61 16.85
N MET A 200 2.05 -9.80 16.42
CA MET A 200 1.23 -10.71 17.22
C MET A 200 2.07 -11.58 18.18
N ALA A 201 3.40 -11.39 18.22
CA ALA A 201 4.36 -12.24 18.93
C ALA A 201 4.34 -13.72 18.49
N ASP A 202 3.77 -14.02 17.33
CA ASP A 202 3.85 -15.35 16.71
C ASP A 202 5.14 -15.44 15.87
N TYR A 203 6.26 -15.59 16.58
CA TYR A 203 7.58 -15.60 15.97
C TYR A 203 7.82 -16.80 15.05
N ASN A 204 7.10 -17.91 15.26
CA ASN A 204 7.22 -19.08 14.40
C ASN A 204 6.71 -18.79 12.99
N ASN A 205 5.48 -18.26 12.89
CA ASN A 205 4.93 -17.85 11.59
C ASN A 205 5.67 -16.64 11.01
N ALA A 206 6.10 -15.70 11.86
CA ALA A 206 6.90 -14.56 11.41
C ALA A 206 8.20 -15.01 10.72
N LEU A 207 8.95 -15.93 11.33
CA LEU A 207 10.19 -16.46 10.76
C LEU A 207 9.95 -17.21 9.46
N GLN A 208 8.87 -18.01 9.33
CA GLN A 208 8.53 -18.68 8.09
C GLN A 208 8.37 -17.68 6.93
N PHE A 209 7.60 -16.60 7.16
CA PHE A 209 7.40 -15.59 6.13
C PHE A 209 8.65 -14.73 5.87
N TYR A 210 9.46 -14.40 6.88
CA TYR A 210 10.74 -13.71 6.64
C TYR A 210 11.71 -14.56 5.82
N TYR A 211 11.79 -15.87 6.08
CA TYR A 211 12.59 -16.77 5.24
C TYR A 211 12.02 -16.90 3.83
N SER A 212 10.70 -16.90 3.67
CA SER A 212 10.07 -16.85 2.35
C SER A 212 10.39 -15.55 1.60
N THR A 213 10.40 -14.40 2.28
CA THR A 213 10.91 -13.13 1.72
C THR A 213 12.33 -13.29 1.18
N LEU A 214 13.22 -13.94 1.93
CA LEU A 214 14.62 -14.13 1.54
C LEU A 214 14.81 -15.22 0.47
N SER A 215 13.90 -16.18 0.37
CA SER A 215 13.87 -17.14 -0.74
C SER A 215 13.48 -16.45 -2.05
N LEU A 216 12.51 -15.53 -2.02
CA LEU A 216 12.10 -14.75 -3.19
C LEU A 216 13.11 -13.64 -3.53
N GLN A 217 13.74 -13.05 -2.52
CA GLN A 217 14.73 -11.99 -2.67
C GLN A 217 15.82 -12.09 -1.59
N SER A 218 16.92 -12.78 -1.90
CA SER A 218 18.00 -13.10 -0.96
C SER A 218 18.74 -11.89 -0.38
N ASN A 219 18.73 -10.75 -1.08
CA ASN A 219 19.34 -9.50 -0.64
C ASN A 219 18.38 -8.56 0.11
N PHE A 220 17.19 -9.01 0.51
CA PHE A 220 16.21 -8.19 1.20
C PHE A 220 16.62 -7.93 2.67
N GLU A 221 17.48 -6.93 2.86
CA GLU A 221 18.09 -6.61 4.16
C GLU A 221 17.09 -6.39 5.31
N PRO A 222 15.91 -5.75 5.11
CA PRO A 222 14.94 -5.60 6.19
C PRO A 222 14.48 -6.94 6.79
N ALA A 223 14.36 -8.01 6.00
CA ALA A 223 13.98 -9.32 6.52
C ALA A 223 15.12 -9.96 7.33
N LYS A 224 16.38 -9.82 6.90
CA LYS A 224 17.54 -10.33 7.65
C LYS A 224 17.63 -9.68 9.03
N GLU A 225 17.44 -8.37 9.09
CA GLU A 225 17.47 -7.63 10.35
C GLU A 225 16.36 -8.09 11.30
N ARG A 226 15.12 -8.23 10.80
CA ARG A 226 13.99 -8.71 11.60
C ARG A 226 14.22 -10.13 12.15
N ILE A 227 14.76 -11.04 11.34
CA ILE A 227 15.14 -12.39 11.79
C ILE A 227 16.18 -12.31 12.92
N ARG A 228 17.21 -11.47 12.75
CA ARG A 228 18.28 -11.30 13.74
C ARG A 228 17.72 -10.81 15.08
N ILE A 229 16.83 -9.83 15.05
CA ILE A 229 16.16 -9.29 16.25
C ILE A 229 15.36 -10.38 16.97
N ILE A 230 14.56 -11.18 16.26
CA ILE A 230 13.77 -12.27 16.86
C ILE A 230 14.67 -13.24 17.61
N TYR A 231 15.77 -13.66 16.99
CA TYR A 231 16.68 -14.62 17.60
C TYR A 231 17.46 -14.05 18.78
N CYS A 232 17.94 -12.80 18.68
CA CYS A 232 18.56 -12.10 19.81
C CYS A 232 17.63 -12.04 21.03
N ASN A 233 16.34 -11.78 20.83
CA ASN A 233 15.35 -11.74 21.91
C ASN A 233 15.06 -13.13 22.50
N SER A 234 15.25 -14.20 21.72
CA SER A 234 15.07 -15.59 22.17
C SER A 234 16.31 -16.22 22.82
N GLY A 235 17.44 -15.52 22.87
CA GLY A 235 18.72 -16.05 23.39
C GLY A 235 19.41 -17.05 22.46
N GLN A 236 18.99 -17.17 21.20
CA GLN A 236 19.58 -18.08 20.20
C GLN A 236 20.51 -17.30 19.27
N SER A 237 21.66 -17.88 18.89
CA SER A 237 22.58 -17.29 17.92
C SER A 237 22.20 -17.69 16.49
N VAL A 238 22.30 -16.74 15.53
CA VAL A 238 21.93 -16.97 14.13
C VAL A 238 23.16 -17.06 13.25
N ASN A 239 23.31 -18.17 12.53
CA ASN A 239 24.16 -18.23 11.34
C ASN A 239 23.26 -18.18 10.09
N LEU A 240 23.07 -16.97 9.54
CA LEU A 240 22.28 -16.78 8.33
C LEU A 240 22.96 -17.38 7.09
N ARG A 241 24.30 -17.54 7.06
CA ARG A 241 24.99 -18.10 5.87
C ARG A 241 24.64 -19.56 5.63
N ASN A 242 24.64 -20.39 6.68
CA ASN A 242 24.44 -21.84 6.52
C ASN A 242 22.98 -22.23 6.21
N ARG A 243 22.00 -21.38 6.51
CA ARG A 243 20.58 -21.71 6.32
C ARG A 243 20.07 -21.44 4.89
N PHE A 244 20.77 -20.60 4.13
CA PHE A 244 20.50 -20.35 2.71
C PHE A 244 21.30 -21.28 1.77
N GLU A 245 22.19 -22.12 2.30
CA GLU A 245 22.87 -23.18 1.52
C GLU A 245 22.05 -24.48 1.44
N VAL A 246 20.89 -24.54 2.09
CA VAL A 246 20.01 -25.75 2.16
C VAL A 246 18.62 -25.51 1.52
N LEU A 247 18.47 -24.43 0.74
CA LEU A 247 17.33 -24.18 -0.15
C LEU A 247 17.85 -23.97 -1.57
#